data_AF-Q866D7-F1
#
_entry.id   AF-Q866D7-F1
#
_cell.length_a   1.000
_cell.length_b   1.000
_cell.length_c   1.000
_cell.angle_alpha   90.00
_cell.angle_beta   90.00
_cell.angle_gamma   90.00
#
_symmetry.space_group_name_H-M   'P 1'
#
loop_
_entity.id
_entity.type
_entity.pdbx_description
1 polymer ?
#
loop_
_entity_poly.entity_id
_entity_poly.type
_entity_poly.pdbx_seq_one_letter_code
_entity_poly.pdbx_strand_id
1 'polypeptide(L)'
;MWPLSHRHLCLAFLLVCVLSAISFFLHIYQDSIRHGLGLSILCPDRLVTAPVAIFCLPDSPMSPNTSSPCPQHPASLSGTWTIYPDGRFGNQMGQYATLLALAQLNGRRAFILPAMHATLAPVFRITLPVLAPEVDSSTPWRELQLHDWMSEEYADLGDPFLKLSGFPCSWTFFHHLREQIRSEFTLHDHLREEAQSVLRRLRLGRSGDRPRTFVGVHVRRGDYLQVMPQRWKGVVGNSAYLREAMDWFRARHEAPVFVVTSNGMEWCRENIDASKGDVMFAGDG
;
A
#
# COMPACT_ATOMS: atom_id res chain seq x y z
N MET A 1 -4.77 45.80 -37.47
CA MET A 1 -4.96 44.64 -36.58
C MET A 1 -5.65 45.15 -35.31
N TRP A 2 -6.96 44.97 -35.17
CA TRP A 2 -7.69 45.37 -33.97
C TRP A 2 -7.43 44.36 -32.83
N PRO A 3 -7.16 44.79 -31.58
CA PRO A 3 -7.03 43.87 -30.46
C PRO A 3 -8.41 43.25 -30.15
N LEU A 4 -8.45 41.93 -30.03
CA LEU A 4 -9.63 41.20 -29.60
C LEU A 4 -10.09 41.73 -28.23
N SER A 5 -11.36 42.13 -28.13
CA SER A 5 -11.88 42.67 -26.87
C SER A 5 -11.85 41.59 -25.78
N HIS A 6 -11.65 42.03 -24.53
CA HIS A 6 -11.57 41.16 -23.35
C HIS A 6 -12.73 40.14 -23.23
N ARG A 7 -13.90 40.47 -23.80
CA ARG A 7 -15.06 39.56 -23.88
C ARG A 7 -14.82 38.35 -24.78
N HIS A 8 -14.11 38.52 -25.89
CA HIS A 8 -13.77 37.43 -26.83
C HIS A 8 -12.76 36.47 -26.21
N LEU A 9 -11.80 36.98 -25.44
CA LEU A 9 -10.84 36.16 -24.69
C LEU A 9 -11.53 35.34 -23.59
N CYS A 10 -12.47 35.94 -22.85
CA CYS A 10 -13.25 35.20 -21.85
C CYS A 10 -14.16 34.13 -22.47
N LEU A 11 -14.79 34.42 -23.61
CA LEU A 11 -15.61 33.44 -24.35
C LEU A 11 -14.77 32.29 -24.90
N ALA A 12 -13.58 32.58 -25.44
CA ALA A 12 -12.66 31.54 -25.91
C ALA A 12 -12.18 30.65 -24.75
N PHE A 13 -11.85 31.24 -23.59
CA PHE A 13 -11.46 30.48 -22.39
C PHE A 13 -12.58 29.58 -21.88
N LEU A 14 -13.81 30.10 -21.78
CA LEU A 14 -14.98 29.30 -21.41
C LEU A 14 -15.24 28.15 -22.38
N LEU A 15 -15.09 28.39 -23.69
CA LEU A 15 -15.23 27.34 -24.70
C LEU A 15 -14.19 26.23 -24.53
N VAL A 16 -12.92 26.58 -24.27
CA VAL A 16 -11.85 25.61 -24.01
C VAL A 16 -12.12 24.79 -22.75
N CYS A 17 -12.60 25.43 -21.68
CA CYS A 17 -12.96 24.71 -20.43
C CYS A 17 -14.12 23.73 -20.65
N VAL A 18 -15.15 24.13 -21.40
CA VAL A 18 -16.29 23.26 -21.73
C VAL A 18 -15.86 22.10 -22.62
N LEU A 19 -15.04 22.34 -23.64
CA LEU A 19 -14.53 21.29 -24.52
C LEU A 19 -13.60 20.32 -23.78
N SER A 20 -12.78 20.81 -22.85
CA SER A 20 -11.93 19.97 -21.99
C SER A 20 -12.76 19.09 -21.04
N ALA A 21 -13.81 19.65 -20.43
CA ALA A 21 -14.74 18.89 -19.60
C ALA A 21 -15.48 17.82 -20.40
N ILE A 22 -15.97 18.15 -21.61
CA ILE A 22 -16.63 17.18 -22.49
C ILE A 22 -15.66 16.06 -22.91
N SER A 23 -14.42 16.40 -23.26
CA SER A 23 -13.37 15.43 -23.59
C SER A 23 -13.07 14.49 -22.41
N PHE A 24 -12.96 15.04 -21.20
CA PHE A 24 -12.75 14.28 -19.97
C PHE A 24 -13.93 13.34 -19.66
N PHE A 25 -15.17 13.82 -19.82
CA PHE A 25 -16.37 12.99 -19.65
C PHE A 25 -16.47 11.90 -20.72
N LEU A 26 -16.14 12.19 -21.98
CA LEU A 26 -16.08 11.19 -23.04
C LEU A 26 -15.00 10.14 -22.78
N HIS A 27 -13.85 10.53 -22.23
CA HIS A 27 -12.78 9.59 -21.89
C HIS A 27 -13.19 8.65 -20.75
N ILE A 28 -13.82 9.20 -19.69
CA ILE A 28 -14.40 8.41 -18.59
C ILE A 28 -15.50 7.48 -19.11
N TYR A 29 -16.36 7.96 -20.01
CA TYR A 29 -17.46 7.18 -20.54
C TYR A 29 -16.98 6.08 -21.51
N GLN A 30 -15.93 6.33 -22.30
CA GLN A 30 -15.30 5.32 -23.15
C GLN A 30 -14.60 4.23 -22.32
N ASP A 31 -13.93 4.58 -21.22
CA ASP A 31 -13.40 3.60 -20.27
C ASP A 31 -14.54 2.80 -19.60
N SER A 32 -15.63 3.47 -19.23
CA SER A 32 -16.80 2.82 -18.65
C SER A 32 -17.52 1.89 -19.64
N ILE A 33 -17.57 2.22 -20.94
CA ILE A 33 -18.15 1.35 -21.99
C ILE A 33 -17.23 0.18 -22.32
N ARG A 34 -15.90 0.39 -22.36
CA ARG A 34 -14.92 -0.70 -22.53
C ARG A 34 -15.00 -1.71 -21.38
N HIS A 35 -15.28 -1.24 -20.16
CA HIS A 35 -15.53 -2.12 -19.01
C HIS A 35 -16.96 -2.70 -18.97
N GLY A 36 -17.95 -2.00 -19.56
CA GLY A 36 -19.35 -2.45 -19.60
C GLY A 36 -19.65 -3.56 -20.62
N LEU A 37 -18.92 -3.60 -21.75
CA LEU A 37 -19.11 -4.62 -22.79
C LEU A 37 -18.39 -5.96 -22.51
N GLY A 38 -17.68 -6.08 -21.39
CA GLY A 38 -17.07 -7.32 -20.91
C GLY A 38 -17.95 -8.14 -19.96
N LEU A 39 -19.19 -7.74 -19.70
CA LEU A 39 -20.11 -8.40 -18.77
C LEU A 39 -21.32 -8.96 -19.51
N SER A 40 -21.14 -10.08 -20.20
CA SER A 40 -22.25 -10.95 -20.64
C SER A 40 -21.74 -12.36 -20.97
N ILE A 41 -21.08 -13.03 -20.03
CA ILE A 41 -21.02 -14.49 -20.04
C ILE A 41 -21.29 -14.97 -18.60
N LEU A 42 -22.34 -15.77 -18.51
CA LEU A 42 -22.97 -16.40 -17.36
C LEU A 42 -21.97 -17.14 -16.46
N CYS A 43 -22.23 -17.11 -15.15
CA CYS A 43 -21.65 -18.05 -14.19
C CYS A 43 -21.86 -19.49 -14.65
N PRO A 44 -20.80 -20.29 -14.63
CA PRO A 44 -20.82 -21.48 -13.81
C PRO A 44 -19.65 -21.49 -12.82
N ASP A 45 -19.87 -22.15 -11.69
CA ASP A 45 -18.92 -22.36 -10.59
C ASP A 45 -17.50 -22.72 -11.06
N ARG A 46 -16.62 -21.73 -11.07
CA ARG A 46 -15.18 -21.90 -10.90
C ARG A 46 -14.66 -20.64 -10.22
N LEU A 47 -14.49 -20.72 -8.90
CA LEU A 47 -13.45 -19.96 -8.22
C LEU A 47 -12.12 -20.38 -8.85
N VAL A 48 -11.74 -19.71 -9.94
CA VAL A 48 -10.35 -19.68 -10.38
C VAL A 48 -9.65 -18.87 -9.30
N THR A 49 -9.20 -19.54 -8.25
CA THR A 49 -8.15 -19.00 -7.41
C THR A 49 -7.00 -18.69 -8.36
N ALA A 50 -6.75 -17.41 -8.61
CA ALA A 50 -5.49 -17.01 -9.21
C ALA A 50 -4.38 -17.69 -8.38
N PRO A 51 -3.44 -18.40 -9.00
CA PRO A 51 -2.43 -19.16 -8.27
C PRO A 51 -1.58 -18.15 -7.51
N VAL A 52 -1.82 -18.03 -6.20
CA VAL A 52 -0.99 -17.24 -5.31
C VAL A 52 0.30 -18.01 -5.13
N ALA A 53 1.39 -17.49 -5.68
CA ALA A 53 2.68 -18.14 -5.60
C ALA A 53 3.45 -17.68 -4.34
N ILE A 54 4.29 -18.58 -3.82
CA ILE A 54 5.23 -18.30 -2.72
C ILE A 54 6.59 -18.81 -3.16
N PHE A 55 7.57 -17.92 -3.20
CA PHE A 55 8.95 -18.23 -3.58
C PHE A 55 9.90 -18.06 -2.40
N CYS A 56 11.01 -18.79 -2.40
CA CYS A 56 12.10 -18.68 -1.43
C CYS A 56 13.42 -18.41 -2.16
N LEU A 57 14.29 -17.58 -1.58
CA LEU A 57 15.67 -17.48 -2.07
C LEU A 57 16.46 -18.74 -1.68
N PRO A 58 17.48 -19.12 -2.47
CA PRO A 58 18.30 -20.31 -2.23
C PRO A 58 18.98 -20.37 -0.84
N ASP A 59 19.19 -19.22 -0.18
CA ASP A 59 19.99 -19.12 1.06
C ASP A 59 19.17 -18.93 2.35
N SER A 60 17.85 -19.12 2.32
CA SER A 60 17.05 -19.13 3.56
C SER A 60 17.36 -20.40 4.38
N PRO A 61 17.65 -20.33 5.69
CA PRO A 61 17.93 -21.51 6.49
C PRO A 61 16.65 -22.36 6.64
N MET A 62 16.47 -23.33 5.75
CA MET A 62 15.49 -24.40 5.94
C MET A 62 16.07 -25.48 6.85
N SER A 63 15.28 -25.88 7.84
CA SER A 63 15.45 -27.10 8.63
C SER A 63 15.68 -28.32 7.72
N PRO A 64 16.51 -29.30 8.14
CA PRO A 64 16.92 -30.39 7.27
C PRO A 64 15.77 -31.39 7.09
N ASN A 65 15.37 -31.62 5.84
CA ASN A 65 15.03 -32.93 5.25
C ASN A 65 14.09 -32.76 4.05
N THR A 66 14.67 -32.49 2.87
CA THR A 66 14.39 -33.18 1.59
C THR A 66 15.24 -32.50 0.53
N SER A 67 16.22 -33.22 0.01
CA SER A 67 17.20 -32.73 -0.96
C SER A 67 16.66 -32.73 -2.38
N SER A 68 16.58 -31.54 -2.98
CA SER A 68 16.72 -31.33 -4.42
C SER A 68 17.86 -30.31 -4.61
N PRO A 69 18.75 -30.44 -5.61
CA PRO A 69 19.90 -29.54 -5.74
C PRO A 69 19.41 -28.14 -6.09
N CYS A 70 19.64 -27.17 -5.21
CA CYS A 70 19.36 -25.77 -5.48
C CYS A 70 20.40 -25.22 -6.48
N PRO A 71 20.01 -24.43 -7.50
CA PRO A 71 20.97 -23.83 -8.41
C PRO A 71 21.90 -22.86 -7.65
N GLN A 72 23.20 -22.93 -7.94
CA GLN A 72 24.16 -21.96 -7.42
C GLN A 72 23.83 -20.55 -7.91
N HIS A 73 24.11 -19.53 -7.08
CA HIS A 73 24.00 -18.11 -7.41
C HIS A 73 24.49 -17.82 -8.83
N PRO A 74 23.60 -17.46 -9.77
CA PRO A 74 24.05 -16.91 -11.03
C PRO A 74 24.78 -15.61 -10.71
N ALA A 75 25.95 -15.38 -11.30
CA ALA A 75 26.60 -14.08 -11.30
C ALA A 75 25.53 -13.01 -11.58
N SER A 76 25.42 -11.98 -10.72
CA SER A 76 24.42 -10.89 -10.80
C SER A 76 24.06 -10.61 -12.26
N LEU A 77 22.85 -10.98 -12.67
CA LEU A 77 22.40 -10.70 -14.03
C LEU A 77 22.46 -9.19 -14.22
N SER A 78 23.10 -8.75 -15.30
CA SER A 78 23.14 -7.32 -15.63
C SER A 78 21.71 -6.81 -15.82
N GLY A 79 21.38 -5.68 -15.20
CA GLY A 79 20.05 -5.09 -15.28
C GLY A 79 19.69 -4.27 -14.04
N THR A 80 18.76 -3.34 -14.24
CA THR A 80 18.29 -2.40 -13.22
C THR A 80 16.77 -2.37 -13.28
N TRP A 81 16.12 -2.52 -12.14
CA TRP A 81 14.66 -2.43 -12.00
C TRP A 81 14.27 -1.28 -11.08
N THR A 82 13.11 -0.69 -11.33
CA THR A 82 12.49 0.35 -10.50
C THR A 82 10.96 0.18 -10.49
N ILE A 83 10.25 0.98 -9.69
CA ILE A 83 8.79 0.94 -9.57
C ILE A 83 8.23 2.37 -9.50
N TYR A 84 7.07 2.59 -10.12
CA TYR A 84 6.34 3.85 -10.01
C TYR A 84 5.82 4.06 -8.56
N PRO A 85 6.07 5.22 -7.92
CA PRO A 85 5.59 5.53 -6.58
C PRO A 85 4.13 6.03 -6.60
N ASP A 86 3.21 5.13 -6.90
CA ASP A 86 1.77 5.46 -6.98
C ASP A 86 1.05 5.28 -5.65
N GLY A 87 0.02 6.11 -5.43
CA GLY A 87 -0.86 6.01 -4.27
C GLY A 87 -0.25 6.60 -2.99
N ARG A 88 -0.82 6.21 -1.84
CA ARG A 88 -0.47 6.78 -0.53
C ARG A 88 0.64 5.97 0.14
N PHE A 89 1.06 6.41 1.33
CA PHE A 89 2.17 5.85 2.10
C PHE A 89 2.20 4.31 2.15
N GLY A 90 1.08 3.65 2.48
CA GLY A 90 1.01 2.19 2.52
C GLY A 90 1.18 1.51 1.16
N ASN A 91 0.73 2.14 0.07
CA ASN A 91 0.96 1.64 -1.28
C ASN A 91 2.45 1.68 -1.63
N GLN A 92 3.11 2.79 -1.30
CA GLN A 92 4.54 2.94 -1.53
C GLN A 92 5.38 1.98 -0.69
N MET A 93 4.96 1.66 0.54
CA MET A 93 5.58 0.57 1.32
C MET A 93 5.46 -0.79 0.61
N GLY A 94 4.28 -1.12 0.07
CA GLY A 94 4.07 -2.37 -0.68
C GLY A 94 4.89 -2.42 -1.98
N GLN A 95 4.94 -1.31 -2.72
CA GLN A 95 5.76 -1.16 -3.93
C GLN A 95 7.26 -1.30 -3.63
N TYR A 96 7.75 -0.66 -2.58
CA TYR A 96 9.14 -0.78 -2.13
C TYR A 96 9.50 -2.24 -1.84
N ALA A 97 8.71 -2.91 -1.01
CA ALA A 97 8.96 -4.29 -0.61
C ALA A 97 8.90 -5.25 -1.80
N THR A 98 7.98 -5.01 -2.73
CA THR A 98 7.81 -5.80 -3.94
C THR A 98 8.97 -5.61 -4.91
N LEU A 99 9.42 -4.37 -5.13
CA LEU A 99 10.60 -4.08 -5.95
C LEU A 99 11.83 -4.80 -5.40
N LEU A 100 12.07 -4.69 -4.08
CA LEU A 100 13.19 -5.36 -3.43
C LEU A 100 13.11 -6.88 -3.62
N ALA A 101 11.94 -7.48 -3.38
CA ALA A 101 11.76 -8.91 -3.47
C ALA A 101 11.91 -9.45 -4.89
N LEU A 102 11.25 -8.85 -5.87
CA LEU A 102 11.30 -9.30 -7.25
C LEU A 102 12.69 -9.09 -7.85
N ALA A 103 13.36 -7.97 -7.56
CA ALA A 103 14.72 -7.74 -8.05
C ALA A 103 15.70 -8.77 -7.48
N GLN A 104 15.64 -9.07 -6.18
CA GLN A 104 16.49 -10.11 -5.60
C GLN A 104 16.18 -11.50 -6.16
N LEU A 105 14.90 -11.86 -6.27
CA LEU A 105 14.45 -13.14 -6.84
C LEU A 105 14.98 -13.36 -8.26
N ASN A 106 15.08 -12.28 -9.04
CA ASN A 106 15.51 -12.33 -10.44
C ASN A 106 16.99 -11.92 -10.64
N GLY A 107 17.77 -11.79 -9.55
CA GLY A 107 19.18 -11.45 -9.62
C GLY A 107 19.48 -10.07 -10.23
N ARG A 108 18.59 -9.09 -10.05
CA ARG A 108 18.65 -7.73 -10.60
C ARG A 108 18.96 -6.69 -9.52
N ARG A 109 19.41 -5.51 -9.95
CA ARG A 109 19.59 -4.36 -9.07
C ARG A 109 18.29 -3.55 -8.95
N ALA A 110 17.84 -3.30 -7.73
CA ALA A 110 16.70 -2.42 -7.47
C ALA A 110 17.14 -0.99 -7.14
N PHE A 111 16.44 -0.01 -7.70
CA PHE A 111 16.57 1.40 -7.34
C PHE A 111 15.18 2.01 -7.18
N ILE A 112 15.01 2.87 -6.19
CA ILE A 112 13.76 3.61 -5.98
C ILE A 112 13.82 4.98 -6.64
N LEU A 113 12.67 5.50 -7.04
CA LEU A 113 12.57 6.87 -7.57
C LEU A 113 12.68 7.92 -6.45
N PRO A 114 13.15 9.15 -6.75
CA PRO A 114 13.30 10.21 -5.76
C PRO A 114 12.04 10.51 -4.95
N ALA A 115 10.85 10.43 -5.57
CA ALA A 115 9.59 10.67 -4.89
C ALA A 115 9.24 9.58 -3.84
N MET A 116 9.59 8.32 -4.11
CA MET A 116 9.44 7.24 -3.13
C MET A 116 10.37 7.46 -1.94
N HIS A 117 11.63 7.79 -2.22
CA HIS A 117 12.61 8.10 -1.18
C HIS A 117 12.14 9.27 -0.30
N ALA A 118 11.69 10.37 -0.92
CA ALA A 118 11.16 11.52 -0.20
C ALA A 118 9.95 11.19 0.68
N THR A 119 9.15 10.18 0.31
CA THR A 119 7.99 9.73 1.09
C THR A 119 8.40 8.81 2.25
N LEU A 120 9.27 7.82 2.00
CA LEU A 120 9.55 6.73 2.94
C LEU A 120 10.77 6.98 3.84
N ALA A 121 11.84 7.58 3.30
CA ALA A 121 13.10 7.79 4.04
C ALA A 121 12.97 8.68 5.29
N PRO A 122 12.06 9.68 5.36
CA PRO A 122 11.84 10.43 6.59
C PRO A 122 11.29 9.58 7.74
N VAL A 123 10.67 8.43 7.44
CA VAL A 123 10.02 7.56 8.43
C VAL A 123 10.86 6.32 8.73
N PHE A 124 11.43 5.72 7.69
CA PHE A 124 12.10 4.43 7.75
C PHE A 124 13.57 4.50 7.34
N ARG A 125 14.37 3.57 7.86
CA ARG A 125 15.79 3.38 7.52
C ARG A 125 15.97 2.52 6.26
N ILE A 126 15.27 2.87 5.18
CA ILE A 126 15.35 2.17 3.89
C ILE A 126 16.74 2.25 3.27
N THR A 127 17.16 1.21 2.56
CA THR A 127 18.54 1.08 2.04
C THR A 127 18.64 1.09 0.52
N LEU A 128 17.56 0.75 -0.20
CA LEU A 128 17.57 0.79 -1.67
C LEU A 128 18.07 2.15 -2.20
N PRO A 129 19.03 2.14 -3.16
CA PRO A 129 19.58 3.37 -3.71
C PRO A 129 18.54 4.14 -4.52
N VAL A 130 18.72 5.46 -4.55
CA VAL A 130 17.87 6.35 -5.36
C VAL A 130 18.38 6.41 -6.79
N LEU A 131 17.48 6.20 -7.75
CA LEU A 131 17.78 6.34 -9.17
C LEU A 131 17.89 7.82 -9.54
N ALA A 132 18.98 8.20 -10.22
CA ALA A 132 19.15 9.56 -10.73
C ALA A 132 18.10 9.86 -11.84
N PRO A 133 17.45 11.05 -11.84
CA PRO A 133 16.45 11.40 -12.84
C PRO A 133 16.93 11.31 -14.30
N GLU A 134 18.21 11.60 -14.54
CA GLU A 134 18.83 11.53 -15.86
C GLU A 134 18.96 10.06 -16.33
N VAL A 135 19.21 9.14 -15.40
CA VAL A 135 19.22 7.71 -15.68
C VAL A 135 17.80 7.19 -15.90
N ASP A 136 16.83 7.62 -15.09
CA ASP A 136 15.43 7.24 -15.28
C ASP A 136 14.90 7.65 -16.66
N SER A 137 15.22 8.86 -17.12
CA SER A 137 14.75 9.38 -18.41
C SER A 137 15.45 8.78 -19.64
N SER A 138 16.68 8.29 -19.49
CA SER A 138 17.46 7.71 -20.60
C SER A 138 17.42 6.18 -20.67
N THR A 139 16.96 5.51 -19.60
CA THR A 139 16.86 4.05 -19.59
C THR A 139 15.67 3.59 -20.44
N PRO A 140 15.84 2.60 -21.34
CA PRO A 140 14.76 2.06 -22.15
C PRO A 140 13.89 1.09 -21.34
N TRP A 141 13.10 1.64 -20.43
CA TRP A 141 12.24 0.86 -19.54
C TRP A 141 11.20 0.05 -20.31
N ARG A 142 11.11 -1.25 -20.00
CA ARG A 142 9.91 -2.03 -20.26
C ARG A 142 8.98 -1.93 -19.06
N GLU A 143 7.73 -1.56 -19.29
CA GLU A 143 6.74 -1.45 -18.24
C GLU A 143 6.12 -2.82 -17.95
N LEU A 144 5.94 -3.12 -16.66
CA LEU A 144 5.24 -4.31 -16.20
C LEU A 144 4.27 -3.93 -15.08
N GLN A 145 2.98 -4.06 -15.36
CA GLN A 145 1.95 -3.87 -14.34
C GLN A 145 1.79 -5.15 -13.53
N LEU A 146 2.02 -5.06 -12.22
CA LEU A 146 1.89 -6.17 -11.29
C LEU A 146 0.45 -6.34 -10.82
N HIS A 147 0.08 -7.58 -10.51
CA HIS A 147 -1.12 -7.87 -9.74
C HIS A 147 -0.97 -7.39 -8.29
N ASP A 148 -2.08 -7.35 -7.55
CA ASP A 148 -2.07 -7.16 -6.10
C ASP A 148 -1.58 -8.42 -5.34
N TRP A 149 -1.52 -9.58 -6.01
CA TRP A 149 -0.95 -10.84 -5.52
C TRP A 149 0.33 -11.28 -6.27
N MET A 150 1.13 -12.15 -5.65
CA MET A 150 2.31 -12.75 -6.31
C MET A 150 1.88 -13.85 -7.30
N SER A 151 2.33 -13.75 -8.54
CA SER A 151 2.10 -14.74 -9.61
C SER A 151 3.37 -15.54 -9.91
N GLU A 152 3.21 -16.75 -10.44
CA GLU A 152 4.34 -17.60 -10.84
C GLU A 152 5.18 -16.99 -11.96
N GLU A 153 4.56 -16.18 -12.82
CA GLU A 153 5.24 -15.51 -13.95
C GLU A 153 6.33 -14.53 -13.51
N TYR A 154 6.31 -14.08 -12.24
CA TYR A 154 7.31 -13.14 -11.71
C TYR A 154 8.59 -13.82 -11.21
N ALA A 155 8.64 -15.16 -11.24
CA ALA A 155 9.80 -15.94 -10.78
C ALA A 155 10.99 -15.88 -11.71
N ASP A 156 10.76 -15.68 -13.02
CA ASP A 156 11.81 -15.61 -14.04
C ASP A 156 11.45 -14.55 -15.10
N LEU A 157 11.81 -13.31 -14.80
CA LEU A 157 11.65 -12.17 -15.68
C LEU A 157 12.98 -11.89 -16.39
N GLY A 158 13.02 -12.22 -17.68
CA GLY A 158 14.20 -12.08 -18.53
C GLY A 158 14.61 -10.62 -18.81
N ASP A 159 13.70 -9.66 -18.63
CA ASP A 159 13.94 -8.26 -18.98
C ASP A 159 14.98 -7.58 -18.07
N PRO A 160 16.06 -7.00 -18.64
CA PRO A 160 17.09 -6.35 -17.85
C PRO A 160 16.68 -4.99 -17.28
N PHE A 161 15.71 -4.31 -17.90
CA PHE A 161 15.26 -2.97 -17.51
C PHE A 161 13.74 -2.92 -17.34
N LEU A 162 13.26 -3.21 -16.12
CA LEU A 162 11.83 -3.16 -15.78
C LEU A 162 11.48 -1.94 -14.95
N LYS A 163 10.40 -1.28 -15.35
CA LYS A 163 9.70 -0.28 -14.54
C LYS A 163 8.34 -0.83 -14.15
N LEU A 164 8.27 -1.30 -12.92
CA LEU A 164 7.11 -1.96 -12.36
C LEU A 164 6.02 -0.93 -12.04
N SER A 165 4.75 -1.33 -12.11
CA SER A 165 3.61 -0.51 -11.71
C SER A 165 2.54 -1.34 -11.00
N GLY A 166 1.51 -0.67 -10.47
CA GLY A 166 0.40 -1.30 -9.76
C GLY A 166 0.47 -1.14 -8.24
N PHE A 167 -0.39 -1.86 -7.54
CA PHE A 167 -0.56 -1.77 -6.08
C PHE A 167 -0.33 -3.14 -5.41
N PRO A 168 0.86 -3.76 -5.57
CA PRO A 168 1.15 -5.04 -4.94
C PRO A 168 1.07 -4.89 -3.42
N CYS A 169 0.19 -5.69 -2.81
CA CYS A 169 -0.10 -5.60 -1.37
C CYS A 169 -0.13 -6.97 -0.67
N SER A 170 0.06 -8.06 -1.41
CA SER A 170 0.18 -9.39 -0.82
C SER A 170 1.51 -9.60 -0.11
N TRP A 171 1.47 -10.18 1.08
CA TRP A 171 2.65 -10.61 1.83
C TRP A 171 3.46 -11.70 1.09
N THR A 172 2.85 -12.39 0.12
CA THR A 172 3.49 -13.50 -0.60
C THR A 172 4.63 -13.05 -1.52
N PHE A 173 4.66 -11.78 -1.93
CA PHE A 173 5.78 -11.22 -2.68
C PHE A 173 7.10 -11.31 -1.90
N PHE A 174 7.06 -10.99 -0.61
CA PHE A 174 8.26 -10.71 0.19
C PHE A 174 8.35 -11.56 1.47
N HIS A 175 7.56 -12.63 1.56
CA HIS A 175 7.57 -13.51 2.72
C HIS A 175 8.96 -14.10 3.01
N HIS A 176 9.66 -14.52 1.96
CA HIS A 176 11.00 -15.09 2.07
C HIS A 176 12.07 -14.07 2.47
N LEU A 177 11.76 -12.77 2.39
CA LEU A 177 12.61 -11.66 2.82
C LEU A 177 12.12 -11.00 4.10
N ARG A 178 11.23 -11.65 4.85
CA ARG A 178 10.55 -11.01 5.99
C ARG A 178 11.49 -10.27 6.92
N GLU A 179 12.62 -10.86 7.29
CA GLU A 179 13.58 -10.20 8.19
C GLU A 179 14.26 -8.99 7.55
N GLN A 180 14.60 -9.07 6.26
CA GLN A 180 15.12 -7.92 5.53
C GLN A 180 14.07 -6.81 5.43
N ILE A 181 12.83 -7.13 5.04
CA ILE A 181 11.73 -6.16 4.97
C ILE A 181 11.49 -5.49 6.32
N ARG A 182 11.60 -6.23 7.43
CA ARG A 182 11.50 -5.66 8.78
C ARG A 182 12.65 -4.70 9.08
N SER A 183 13.86 -5.02 8.63
CA SER A 183 15.01 -4.11 8.74
C SER A 183 14.79 -2.83 7.93
N GLU A 184 14.36 -2.93 6.68
CA GLU A 184 14.08 -1.78 5.79
C GLU A 184 13.04 -0.82 6.40
N PHE A 185 12.00 -1.37 7.03
CA PHE A 185 10.94 -0.58 7.69
C PHE A 185 11.18 -0.33 9.18
N THR A 186 12.44 -0.25 9.59
CA THR A 186 12.80 0.22 10.94
C THR A 186 12.57 1.72 11.04
N LEU A 187 11.72 2.13 12.00
CA LEU A 187 11.48 3.55 12.30
C LEU A 187 12.76 4.25 12.77
N HIS A 188 12.90 5.53 12.41
CA HIS A 188 13.89 6.41 13.05
C HIS A 188 13.62 6.56 14.55
N ASP A 189 14.69 6.75 15.31
CA ASP A 189 14.62 6.70 16.79
C ASP A 189 13.73 7.81 17.35
N HIS A 190 13.79 9.02 16.78
CA HIS A 190 12.93 10.14 17.19
C HIS A 190 11.43 9.83 17.02
N LEU A 191 11.02 9.18 15.92
CA LEU A 191 9.63 8.77 15.70
C LEU A 191 9.21 7.67 16.67
N ARG A 192 10.11 6.71 16.93
CA ARG A 192 9.87 5.68 17.94
C ARG A 192 9.68 6.30 19.31
N GLU A 193 10.55 7.23 19.69
CA GLU A 193 10.49 7.92 20.98
C GLU A 193 9.24 8.79 21.12
N GLU A 194 8.83 9.48 20.06
CA GLU A 194 7.61 10.27 20.01
C GLU A 194 6.38 9.37 20.22
N ALA A 195 6.28 8.28 19.45
CA ALA A 195 5.20 7.30 19.60
C ALA A 195 5.17 6.71 21.03
N GLN A 196 6.33 6.32 21.57
CA GLN A 196 6.43 5.82 22.94
C GLN A 196 6.07 6.88 23.98
N SER A 197 6.38 8.15 23.73
CA SER A 197 6.00 9.28 24.58
C SER A 197 4.48 9.42 24.66
N VAL A 198 3.78 9.27 23.53
CA VAL A 198 2.31 9.24 23.50
C VAL A 198 1.78 8.09 24.36
N LEU A 199 2.26 6.85 24.12
CA LEU A 199 1.78 5.67 24.82
C LEU A 199 2.04 5.72 26.33
N ARG A 200 3.22 6.21 26.76
CA ARG A 200 3.59 6.34 28.19
C ARG A 200 2.70 7.31 28.97
N ARG A 201 2.01 8.24 28.30
CA ARG A 201 1.08 9.18 28.95
C ARG A 201 -0.30 8.58 29.17
N LEU A 202 -0.66 7.50 28.48
CA LEU A 202 -1.99 6.90 28.57
C LEU A 202 -2.20 6.27 29.96
N ARG A 203 -3.41 6.45 30.48
CA ARG A 203 -3.87 5.93 31.77
C ARG A 203 -5.28 5.36 31.61
N LEU A 204 -5.65 4.41 32.46
CA LEU A 204 -6.95 3.76 32.44
C LEU A 204 -7.96 4.52 33.29
N GLY A 205 -9.06 4.93 32.66
CA GLY A 205 -10.27 5.42 33.33
C GLY A 205 -10.02 6.40 34.48
N ARG A 206 -10.80 6.24 35.56
CA ARG A 206 -10.69 7.06 36.78
C ARG A 206 -9.62 6.58 37.76
N SER A 207 -9.22 5.31 37.70
CA SER A 207 -8.19 4.78 38.62
C SER A 207 -6.81 5.40 38.34
N GLY A 208 -6.58 5.84 37.10
CA GLY A 208 -5.30 6.42 36.71
C GLY A 208 -4.19 5.37 36.60
N ASP A 209 -4.56 4.09 36.49
CA ASP A 209 -3.59 3.00 36.38
C ASP A 209 -2.87 3.01 35.03
N ARG A 210 -1.67 2.42 35.00
CA ARG A 210 -0.94 2.24 33.74
C ARG A 210 -1.54 1.09 32.93
N PRO A 211 -1.75 1.25 31.61
CA PRO A 211 -2.15 0.15 30.74
C PRO A 211 -1.10 -0.96 30.77
N ARG A 212 -1.56 -2.22 30.77
CA ARG A 212 -0.67 -3.38 30.59
C ARG A 212 -0.63 -3.86 29.14
N THR A 213 -1.68 -3.56 28.38
CA THR A 213 -1.80 -3.95 26.97
C THR A 213 -2.20 -2.74 26.14
N PHE A 214 -1.53 -2.51 25.01
CA PHE A 214 -1.95 -1.54 23.99
C PHE A 214 -2.54 -2.29 22.80
N VAL A 215 -3.73 -1.91 22.37
CA VAL A 215 -4.42 -2.47 21.21
C VAL A 215 -4.59 -1.37 20.17
N GLY A 216 -3.92 -1.49 19.03
CA GLY A 216 -4.10 -0.56 17.91
C GLY A 216 -5.40 -0.87 17.16
N VAL A 217 -6.25 0.15 16.98
CA VAL A 217 -7.51 0.04 16.24
C VAL A 217 -7.44 0.96 15.03
N HIS A 218 -7.13 0.41 13.86
CA HIS A 218 -7.10 1.17 12.62
C HIS A 218 -8.46 1.10 11.92
N VAL A 219 -9.18 2.23 11.87
CA VAL A 219 -10.48 2.33 11.20
C VAL A 219 -10.29 3.04 9.86
N ARG A 220 -10.17 2.28 8.77
CA ARG A 220 -10.03 2.84 7.43
C ARG A 220 -11.38 3.29 6.88
N ARG A 221 -11.55 4.60 6.68
CA ARG A 221 -12.72 5.22 6.05
C ARG A 221 -12.27 6.15 4.90
N GLY A 222 -12.81 7.36 4.83
CA GLY A 222 -12.56 8.31 3.74
C GLY A 222 -13.05 7.75 2.40
N ASP A 223 -12.18 7.73 1.41
CA ASP A 223 -12.42 7.21 0.06
C ASP A 223 -12.97 5.77 0.05
N TYR A 224 -12.65 4.97 1.08
CA TYR A 224 -13.13 3.59 1.18
C TYR A 224 -14.64 3.46 1.30
N LEU A 225 -15.35 4.50 1.75
CA LEU A 225 -16.82 4.48 1.81
C LEU A 225 -17.46 4.41 0.41
N GLN A 226 -16.76 4.92 -0.61
CA GLN A 226 -17.19 4.81 -2.00
C GLN A 226 -16.52 3.63 -2.71
N VAL A 227 -15.21 3.49 -2.52
CA VAL A 227 -14.38 2.53 -3.25
C VAL A 227 -14.71 1.08 -2.88
N MET A 228 -14.98 0.77 -1.61
CA MET A 228 -15.31 -0.60 -1.20
C MET A 228 -16.55 -1.16 -1.88
N PRO A 229 -17.73 -0.51 -1.82
CA PRO A 229 -18.92 -1.06 -2.47
C PRO A 229 -18.85 -0.99 -4.00
N GLN A 230 -18.33 0.10 -4.56
CA GLN A 230 -18.41 0.35 -6.01
C GLN A 230 -17.35 -0.43 -6.81
N ARG A 231 -16.13 -0.56 -6.26
CA ARG A 231 -15.01 -1.19 -6.96
C ARG A 231 -14.74 -2.60 -6.47
N TRP A 232 -14.70 -2.79 -5.15
CA TRP A 232 -14.29 -4.05 -4.54
C TRP A 232 -15.45 -4.95 -4.10
N LYS A 233 -16.69 -4.47 -4.25
CA LYS A 233 -17.90 -5.16 -3.75
C LYS A 233 -17.79 -5.57 -2.28
N GLY A 234 -17.01 -4.82 -1.51
CA GLY A 234 -16.69 -5.06 -0.11
C GLY A 234 -17.46 -4.13 0.83
N VAL A 235 -17.25 -4.33 2.12
CA VAL A 235 -17.85 -3.52 3.19
C VAL A 235 -16.76 -2.89 4.06
N VAL A 236 -17.07 -1.74 4.65
CA VAL A 236 -16.23 -1.11 5.67
C VAL A 236 -16.71 -1.57 7.05
N GLY A 237 -15.77 -1.77 7.98
CA GLY A 237 -16.08 -2.14 9.36
C GLY A 237 -17.09 -1.18 9.99
N ASN A 238 -18.18 -1.73 10.52
CA ASN A 238 -19.24 -0.97 11.19
C ASN A 238 -19.02 -0.93 12.71
N SER A 239 -19.87 -0.18 13.41
CA SER A 239 -19.79 -0.03 14.88
C SER A 239 -19.96 -1.34 15.63
N ALA A 240 -20.83 -2.24 15.14
CA ALA A 240 -21.03 -3.56 15.74
C ALA A 240 -19.76 -4.42 15.68
N TYR A 241 -19.11 -4.48 14.51
CA TYR A 241 -17.84 -5.18 14.33
C TYR A 241 -16.75 -4.64 15.26
N LEU A 242 -16.59 -3.31 15.33
CA LEU A 242 -15.58 -2.70 16.19
C LEU A 242 -15.85 -2.98 17.67
N ARG A 243 -17.11 -2.91 18.11
CA ARG A 243 -17.50 -3.25 19.48
C ARG A 243 -17.18 -4.70 19.81
N GLU A 244 -17.58 -5.65 18.97
CA GLU A 244 -17.30 -7.08 19.18
C GLU A 244 -15.81 -7.38 19.22
N ALA A 245 -15.03 -6.78 18.30
CA ALA A 245 -13.58 -6.93 18.28
C ALA A 245 -12.93 -6.37 19.55
N MET A 246 -13.32 -5.15 19.97
CA MET A 246 -12.78 -4.54 21.19
C MET A 246 -13.17 -5.32 22.44
N ASP A 247 -14.42 -5.78 22.56
CA ASP A 247 -14.87 -6.60 23.68
C ASP A 247 -14.15 -7.96 23.73
N TRP A 248 -13.82 -8.54 22.58
CA TRP A 248 -12.99 -9.74 22.49
C TRP A 248 -11.61 -9.55 23.13
N PHE A 249 -10.96 -8.40 22.89
CA PHE A 249 -9.67 -8.04 23.51
C PHE A 249 -9.84 -7.72 25.00
N ARG A 250 -10.90 -7.00 25.40
CA ARG A 250 -11.20 -6.71 26.82
C ARG A 250 -11.33 -7.98 27.65
N ALA A 251 -11.93 -9.03 27.08
CA ALA A 251 -12.11 -10.30 27.78
C ALA A 251 -10.81 -11.12 27.95
N ARG A 252 -9.73 -10.79 27.23
CA ARG A 252 -8.52 -11.62 27.13
C ARG A 252 -7.24 -10.95 27.62
N HIS A 253 -7.26 -9.64 27.74
CA HIS A 253 -6.09 -8.87 28.14
C HIS A 253 -6.40 -8.07 29.39
N GLU A 254 -5.47 -8.11 30.33
CA GLU A 254 -5.54 -7.27 31.52
C GLU A 254 -5.29 -5.82 31.11
N ALA A 255 -6.11 -4.91 31.64
CA ALA A 255 -5.88 -3.47 31.54
C ALA A 255 -5.55 -2.99 30.10
N PRO A 256 -6.38 -3.31 29.08
CA PRO A 256 -6.12 -2.91 27.70
C PRO A 256 -6.50 -1.44 27.48
N VAL A 257 -5.69 -0.74 26.69
CA VAL A 257 -6.08 0.56 26.09
C VAL A 257 -6.11 0.43 24.57
N PHE A 258 -7.19 0.92 23.99
CA PHE A 258 -7.43 0.95 22.55
C PHE A 258 -6.97 2.28 21.98
N VAL A 259 -5.96 2.25 21.12
CA VAL A 259 -5.42 3.42 20.42
C VAL A 259 -6.01 3.44 19.02
N VAL A 260 -7.01 4.31 18.81
CA VAL A 260 -7.77 4.41 17.57
C VAL A 260 -7.09 5.37 16.61
N THR A 261 -6.79 4.89 15.40
CA THR A 261 -6.30 5.73 14.28
C THR A 261 -7.26 5.60 13.11
N SER A 262 -7.57 6.72 12.45
CA SER A 262 -8.56 6.73 11.36
C SER A 262 -8.46 7.99 10.53
N ASN A 263 -8.67 7.89 9.22
CA ASN A 263 -8.96 9.03 8.33
C ASN A 263 -10.47 9.40 8.31
N GLY A 264 -11.22 8.97 9.32
CA GLY A 264 -12.63 9.26 9.54
C GLY A 264 -12.91 9.34 11.03
N MET A 265 -12.13 10.17 11.73
CA MET A 265 -12.10 10.21 13.20
C MET A 265 -13.40 10.69 13.82
N GLU A 266 -14.13 11.60 13.18
CA GLU A 266 -15.47 12.04 13.61
C GLU A 266 -16.41 10.85 13.76
N TRP A 267 -16.52 10.03 12.71
CA TRP A 267 -17.33 8.80 12.76
C TRP A 267 -16.87 7.87 13.88
N CYS A 268 -15.57 7.75 14.13
CA CYS A 268 -15.06 6.93 15.23
C CYS A 268 -15.51 7.43 16.60
N ARG A 269 -15.48 8.75 16.84
CA ARG A 269 -15.94 9.35 18.10
C ARG A 269 -17.44 9.14 18.34
N GLU A 270 -18.23 9.12 17.28
CA GLU A 270 -19.68 8.86 17.34
C GLU A 270 -20.00 7.38 17.55
N ASN A 271 -19.16 6.46 17.05
CA ASN A 271 -19.50 5.04 16.92
C ASN A 271 -18.71 4.10 17.84
N ILE A 272 -17.66 4.59 18.51
CA ILE A 272 -16.86 3.80 19.47
C ILE A 272 -17.17 4.28 20.88
N ASP A 273 -17.67 3.36 21.71
CA ASP A 273 -17.93 3.63 23.12
C ASP A 273 -16.61 3.77 23.91
N ALA A 274 -16.32 5.02 24.31
CA ALA A 274 -15.18 5.38 25.14
C ALA A 274 -15.53 5.56 26.62
N SER A 275 -16.77 5.26 27.05
CA SER A 275 -17.26 5.50 28.42
C SER A 275 -16.47 4.75 29.51
N LYS A 276 -15.86 3.61 29.15
CA LYS A 276 -14.98 2.83 30.03
C LYS A 276 -13.63 3.51 30.30
N GLY A 277 -13.29 4.57 29.57
CA GLY A 277 -12.03 5.30 29.71
C GLY A 277 -10.82 4.49 29.26
N ASP A 278 -11.02 3.47 28.41
CA ASP A 278 -9.99 2.60 27.85
C ASP A 278 -9.73 2.87 26.37
N VAL A 279 -10.31 3.94 25.80
CA VAL A 279 -10.17 4.32 24.39
C VAL A 279 -9.48 5.68 24.26
N MET A 280 -8.48 5.74 23.39
CA MET A 280 -7.79 6.97 23.01
C MET A 280 -7.87 7.15 21.49
N PHE A 281 -8.38 8.30 21.06
CA PHE A 281 -8.42 8.69 19.65
C PHE A 281 -7.12 9.43 19.30
N ALA A 282 -6.25 8.75 18.54
CA ALA A 282 -4.95 9.27 18.14
C ALA A 282 -5.07 10.07 16.83
N GLY A 283 -5.05 11.39 16.95
CA GLY A 283 -5.11 12.33 15.82
C GLY A 283 -6.50 12.92 15.57
N ASP A 284 -6.58 13.78 14.58
CA ASP A 284 -7.78 14.51 14.15
C ASP A 284 -8.43 13.91 12.89
N GLY A 285 -7.68 13.22 12.03
CA GLY A 285 -8.21 12.46 10.90
C GLY A 285 -7.35 12.53 9.65
#